data_AF-A0A1I0WUM4-F1
#
_entry.id   AF-A0A1I0WUM4-F1
#
_cell.length_a   1.000
_cell.length_b   1.000
_cell.length_c   1.000
_cell.angle_alpha   90.00
_cell.angle_beta   90.00
_cell.angle_gamma   90.00
#
_symmetry.space_group_name_H-M   'P 1'
#
loop_
_entity.id
_entity.type
_entity.pdbx_description
1 polymer ?
#
loop_
_entity_poly.entity_id
_entity_poly.type
_entity_poly.pdbx_seq_one_letter_code
_entity_poly.pdbx_strand_id
1 'polypeptide(L)' 'MDEQMKLEVDDQIVKRIMAMIILEEKRNLRLPVTQRKTKTQMENILYQEIIRQVPKE' A
#
# COMPACT_ATOMS: atom_id res chain seq x y z
N MET A 1 2.77 32.07 2.47
CA MET A 1 3.14 31.17 3.58
C MET A 1 2.58 29.82 3.17
N ASP A 2 3.45 28.93 2.69
CA ASP A 2 3.03 27.59 2.32
C ASP A 2 2.61 26.88 3.60
N GLU A 3 1.30 26.77 3.79
CA GLU A 3 0.70 25.81 4.70
C GLU A 3 1.18 24.44 4.24
N GLN A 4 2.33 24.00 4.78
CA GLN A 4 2.62 22.60 4.93
C GLN A 4 1.48 22.07 5.79
N MET A 5 0.42 21.65 5.08
CA MET A 5 -0.65 20.83 5.60
C MET A 5 0.07 19.63 6.21
N LYS A 6 0.35 19.72 7.51
CA LYS A 6 0.79 18.59 8.31
C LYS A 6 -0.39 17.63 8.22
N LEU A 7 -0.34 16.77 7.22
CA LEU A 7 -1.11 15.55 7.20
C LEU A 7 -0.58 14.79 8.41
N GLU A 8 -1.20 14.99 9.57
CA GLU A 8 -1.09 14.08 10.70
C GLU A 8 -1.76 12.79 10.26
N VAL A 9 -1.03 12.01 9.45
CA VAL A 9 -1.44 10.68 9.05
C VAL A 9 -1.33 9.82 10.29
N ASP A 10 -2.44 9.24 10.72
CA ASP A 10 -2.48 8.34 11.87
C ASP A 10 -1.41 7.25 11.70
N ASP A 11 -0.47 7.18 12.67
CA ASP A 11 0.60 6.18 12.71
C ASP A 11 0.07 4.74 12.58
N GLN A 12 -1.16 4.47 13.03
CA GLN A 12 -1.81 3.18 12.86
C GLN A 12 -2.16 2.91 11.40
N ILE A 13 -2.60 3.91 10.65
CA ILE A 13 -2.85 3.80 9.20
C ILE A 13 -1.53 3.50 8.49
N VAL A 14 -0.46 4.23 8.82
CA VAL A 14 0.87 3.98 8.24
C VAL A 14 1.34 2.55 8.52
N LYS A 15 1.24 2.08 9.78
CA LYS A 15 1.61 0.71 10.16
C LYS A 15 0.81 -0.34 9.41
N ARG A 16 -0.51 -0.14 9.23
CA ARG A 16 -1.36 -1.05 8.47
C ARG A 16 -0.97 -1.10 7.00
N ILE A 17 -0.68 0.05 6.38
CA ILE A 17 -0.22 0.14 5.00
C ILE A 17 1.11 -0.61 4.84
N MET A 18 2.09 -0.39 5.73
CA MET A 18 3.37 -1.10 5.67
C MET A 18 3.19 -2.63 5.81
N ALA A 19 2.37 -3.07 6.77
CA ALA A 19 2.09 -4.49 6.96
C ALA A 19 1.48 -5.12 5.70
N MET A 20 0.54 -4.41 5.06
CA MET A 20 -0.10 -4.85 3.83
C MET A 20 0.89 -4.98 2.67
N ILE A 21 1.77 -3.99 2.46
CA ILE A 21 2.82 -4.03 1.44
C ILE A 21 3.69 -5.27 1.63
N ILE A 22 4.16 -5.51 2.86
CA ILE A 22 5.01 -6.65 3.20
C ILE A 22 4.28 -7.97 2.93
N LEU A 23 2.99 -8.06 3.26
CA LEU A 23 2.19 -9.26 3.05
C LEU A 23 1.98 -9.55 1.56
N GLU A 24 1.68 -8.53 0.75
CA GLU A 24 1.45 -8.69 -0.68
C GLU A 24 2.74 -9.06 -1.41
N GLU A 25 3.87 -8.44 -1.07
CA GLU A 25 5.19 -8.82 -1.60
C GLU A 25 5.54 -10.27 -1.24
N LYS A 26 5.30 -10.68 0.01
CA LYS A 26 5.51 -12.08 0.43
C LYS A 26 4.61 -13.05 -0.35
N ARG A 27 3.35 -12.69 -0.59
CA ARG A 27 2.43 -13.50 -1.42
C ARG A 27 2.94 -13.60 -2.85
N ASN A 28 3.39 -12.49 -3.42
CA ASN A 28 3.92 -12.45 -4.78
C ASN A 28 5.18 -13.32 -4.91
N LEU A 29 6.10 -13.26 -3.96
CA LEU A 29 7.33 -14.06 -3.97
C LEU A 29 7.10 -15.57 -3.84
N ARG A 30 5.98 -15.98 -3.23
CA ARG A 30 5.57 -17.39 -3.16
C ARG A 30 5.05 -17.94 -4.50
N LEU A 31 4.71 -17.08 -5.45
CA LEU A 31 4.28 -17.51 -6.77
C LEU A 31 5.49 -17.95 -7.62
N PRO A 32 5.30 -18.93 -8.52
CA PRO A 32 6.26 -19.21 -9.58
C PRO A 32 6.60 -17.94 -10.36
N VAL A 33 7.85 -17.78 -10.82
CA VAL A 33 8.33 -16.54 -11.47
C VAL A 33 7.42 -16.06 -12.59
N THR A 34 6.87 -16.99 -13.38
CA THR A 34 5.96 -16.71 -14.51
C THR A 34 4.59 -16.16 -14.09
N GLN A 35 4.21 -16.32 -12.82
CA GLN A 35 2.94 -15.86 -12.25
C GLN A 35 3.13 -14.69 -11.29
N ARG A 36 4.38 -14.27 -11.04
CA ARG A 36 4.65 -13.11 -10.20
C ARG A 36 4.12 -11.86 -10.88
N LYS A 37 3.42 -11.06 -10.09
CA LYS A 37 3.01 -9.73 -10.47
C LYS A 37 4.24 -8.87 -10.66
N THR A 38 4.25 -8.09 -11.73
CA THR A 38 5.28 -7.08 -11.98
C THR A 38 5.20 -5.97 -10.95
N LYS A 39 6.26 -5.17 -10.83
CA LYS A 39 6.29 -4.01 -9.94
C LYS A 39 5.06 -3.10 -10.15
N THR A 40 4.72 -2.78 -11.39
CA THR A 40 3.57 -1.92 -11.72
C THR A 40 2.24 -2.57 -11.33
N GLN A 41 2.09 -3.88 -11.49
CA GLN A 41 0.88 -4.60 -11.05
C GLN A 41 0.75 -4.60 -9.52
N MET A 42 1.87 -4.74 -8.81
CA MET A 42 1.91 -4.65 -7.34
C MET A 42 1.58 -3.25 -6.86
N GLU A 43 2.18 -2.20 -7.44
CA GLU A 43 1.89 -0.79 -7.14
C GLU A 43 0.39 -0.48 -7.30
N ASN A 44 -0.23 -0.94 -8.38
CA ASN A 44 -1.67 -0.74 -8.61
C ASN A 44 -2.54 -1.41 -7.55
N ILE A 45 -2.20 -2.63 -7.13
CA ILE A 45 -2.95 -3.34 -6.08
C ILE A 45 -2.82 -2.61 -4.76
N LEU A 46 -1.60 -2.21 -4.40
CA LEU A 46 -1.33 -1.49 -3.15
C LEU A 46 -2.04 -0.14 -3.13
N TYR A 47 -2.02 0.60 -4.24
CA TYR A 47 -2.71 1.88 -4.34
C TYR A 47 -4.23 1.75 -4.15
N GLN A 48 -4.86 0.77 -4.79
CA GLN A 48 -6.30 0.50 -4.61
C GLN A 48 -6.65 0.11 -3.19
N GLU A 49 -5.79 -0.68 -2.54
CA GLU A 49 -6.01 -1.13 -1.18
C GLU A 49 -5.80 0.00 -0.16
N ILE A 50 -4.84 0.91 -0.42
CA ILE A 50 -4.69 2.15 0.35
C ILE A 50 -5.95 3.02 0.22
N ILE A 51 -6.46 3.25 -1.00
CA ILE A 51 -7.70 4.02 -1.22
C ILE A 51 -8.89 3.41 -0.47
N ARG A 52 -8.98 2.08 -0.38
CA ARG A 52 -10.04 1.41 0.37
C ARG A 52 -9.93 1.60 1.88
N GLN A 53 -8.72 1.74 2.41
CA GLN A 53 -8.48 1.88 3.84
C GLN A 53 -8.55 3.33 4.32
N VAL A 54 -8.33 4.30 3.43
CA VAL A 54 -8.62 5.70 3.73
C VAL A 54 -10.14 5.86 3.81
N PRO A 55 -10.69 6.29 4.96
CA PRO A 55 -12.11 6.59 5.07
C PRO A 55 -12.49 7.59 3.99
N LYS A 56 -13.50 7.26 3.19
CA LYS A 56 -14.14 8.24 2.31
C LYS A 56 -15.09 9.03 3.21
N GLU A 57 -14.69 10.25 3.56
CA GLU A 57 -15.64 11.24 4.08
C GLU A 57 -16.79 11.45 3.08
#